data_AF-A0A4R1N3E4-F1
#
_entry.id   AF-A0A4R1N3E4-F1
#
_cell.length_a   1.000
_cell.length_b   1.000
_cell.length_c   1.000
_cell.angle_alpha   90.00
_cell.angle_beta   90.00
_cell.angle_gamma   90.00
#
_symmetry.space_group_name_H-M   'P 1'
#
loop_
_entity.id
_entity.type
_entity.pdbx_description
1 polymer ?
#
loop_
_entity_poly.entity_id
_entity_poly.type
_entity_poly.pdbx_seq_one_letter_code
_entity_poly.pdbx_strand_id
1 'polypeptide(L)'
;MVRYIIAGLFLIVAAPLTSAPTPAMAQSERLIPLVDGRTCWKEGSRRCFRYSTNSRRAHRAGFRSIYVPPQAEAKPGYITESTFIEIERTINKQTGGNR
;
A
#
# COMPACT_ATOMS: atom_id res chain seq x y z
N MET A 1 -63.65 38.85 16.60
CA MET A 1 -62.42 38.30 17.23
C MET A 1 -62.66 36.81 17.37
N VAL A 2 -61.96 35.88 16.72
CA VAL A 2 -60.60 35.39 17.00
C VAL A 2 -60.23 34.48 15.81
N ARG A 3 -59.35 34.92 14.90
CA ARG A 3 -57.97 34.43 14.66
C ARG A 3 -57.84 32.91 14.37
N TYR A 4 -57.74 32.59 13.09
CA TYR A 4 -57.22 31.34 12.52
C TYR A 4 -55.79 31.09 13.01
N ILE A 5 -55.53 29.92 13.62
CA ILE A 5 -54.17 29.45 13.92
C ILE A 5 -53.84 28.36 12.90
N ILE A 6 -53.07 28.74 11.88
CA ILE A 6 -52.47 27.84 10.91
C ILE A 6 -51.31 27.14 11.63
N ALA A 7 -51.53 25.90 12.06
CA ALA A 7 -50.49 25.04 12.61
C ALA A 7 -49.64 24.47 11.46
N GLY A 8 -48.76 25.29 10.90
CA GLY A 8 -47.70 24.85 10.00
C GLY A 8 -46.48 24.42 10.81
N LEU A 9 -46.42 23.16 11.22
CA LEU A 9 -45.24 22.61 11.91
C LEU A 9 -44.42 21.75 10.94
N PHE A 10 -43.41 22.42 10.38
CA PHE A 10 -42.13 21.94 9.83
C PHE A 10 -41.89 20.41 9.79
N LEU A 11 -41.95 19.86 8.58
CA LEU A 11 -41.26 18.63 8.21
C LEU A 11 -39.74 18.91 8.17
N ILE A 12 -39.03 18.52 9.23
CA ILE A 12 -37.56 18.48 9.22
C ILE A 12 -37.17 17.19 8.50
N VAL A 13 -36.92 17.28 7.19
CA VAL A 13 -36.27 16.22 6.43
C VAL A 13 -34.80 16.19 6.87
N ALA A 14 -34.43 15.18 7.66
CA ALA A 14 -33.04 14.88 7.97
C ALA A 14 -32.33 14.45 6.68
N ALA A 15 -31.57 15.36 6.08
CA ALA A 15 -30.68 15.04 4.97
C ALA A 15 -29.50 14.19 5.49
N PRO A 16 -29.19 13.03 4.89
CA PRO A 16 -27.99 12.30 5.24
C PRO A 16 -26.77 13.09 4.76
N LEU A 17 -25.85 13.39 5.68
CA LEU A 17 -24.50 13.82 5.35
C LEU A 17 -23.81 12.67 4.61
N THR A 18 -23.92 12.64 3.29
CA THR A 18 -23.11 11.77 2.44
C THR A 18 -21.68 12.28 2.50
N SER A 19 -20.86 11.61 3.30
CA SER A 19 -19.41 11.73 3.29
C SER A 19 -18.91 11.31 1.90
N ALA A 20 -18.63 12.30 1.05
CA ALA A 20 -17.96 12.07 -0.22
C ALA A 20 -16.60 11.41 0.07
N PRO A 21 -16.27 10.27 -0.59
CA PRO A 21 -14.93 9.70 -0.48
C PRO A 21 -13.96 10.73 -1.02
N THR A 22 -13.08 11.23 -0.17
CA THR A 22 -11.99 12.11 -0.58
C THR A 22 -11.19 11.33 -1.62
N PRO A 23 -11.00 11.82 -2.86
CA PRO A 23 -10.12 11.15 -3.79
C PRO A 23 -8.75 11.15 -3.14
N ALA A 24 -8.29 9.96 -2.74
CA ALA A 24 -6.92 9.77 -2.31
C ALA A 24 -6.06 10.35 -3.41
N MET A 25 -5.38 11.46 -3.09
CA MET A 25 -4.38 12.09 -3.96
C MET A 25 -3.62 10.97 -4.66
N ALA A 26 -3.60 11.00 -5.99
CA ALA A 26 -2.77 10.14 -6.79
C ALA A 26 -1.30 10.41 -6.41
N GLN A 27 -0.84 9.76 -5.34
CA GLN A 27 0.56 9.68 -5.00
C GLN A 27 1.20 9.01 -6.21
N SER A 28 2.14 9.69 -6.88
CA SER A 28 2.83 9.10 -8.00
C SER A 28 3.49 7.80 -7.51
N GLU A 29 2.94 6.66 -7.90
CA GLU A 29 3.41 5.35 -7.44
C GLU A 29 4.88 5.23 -7.86
N ARG A 30 5.79 5.28 -6.88
CA ARG A 30 7.21 5.21 -7.15
C ARG A 30 7.54 3.81 -7.65
N LEU A 31 8.19 3.75 -8.82
CA LEU A 31 8.73 2.51 -9.36
C LEU A 31 10.12 2.24 -8.77
N ILE A 32 10.27 1.07 -8.17
CA ILE A 32 11.51 0.60 -7.54
C ILE A 32 12.11 -0.48 -8.45
N PRO A 33 13.37 -0.32 -8.91
CA PRO A 33 14.00 -1.30 -9.79
C PRO A 33 14.31 -2.61 -9.04
N LEU A 34 13.97 -3.74 -9.66
CA LEU A 34 14.42 -5.08 -9.25
C LEU A 34 15.66 -5.42 -10.06
N VAL A 35 16.81 -5.17 -9.45
CA VAL A 35 18.11 -5.53 -9.99
C VAL A 35 18.76 -6.58 -9.11
N ASP A 36 19.62 -7.41 -9.70
CA ASP A 36 20.44 -8.32 -8.91
C ASP A 36 21.27 -7.55 -7.89
N GLY A 37 21.30 -8.07 -6.66
CA GLY A 37 21.98 -7.42 -5.56
C GLY A 37 21.04 -6.59 -4.69
N ARG A 38 21.45 -5.39 -4.29
CA ARG A 38 20.77 -4.61 -3.24
C ARG A 38 19.66 -3.73 -3.82
N THR A 39 18.41 -4.09 -3.54
CA THR A 39 17.24 -3.27 -3.87
C THR A 39 16.79 -2.51 -2.64
N CYS A 40 16.77 -1.18 -2.73
CA CYS A 40 16.35 -0.29 -1.65
C CYS A 40 15.09 0.47 -2.03
N TRP A 41 14.27 0.78 -1.03
CA TRP A 41 13.06 1.60 -1.20
C TRP A 41 13.31 2.91 -1.97
N LYS A 42 14.39 3.58 -1.57
CA LYS A 42 14.92 4.78 -2.19
C LYS A 42 16.42 4.82 -2.04
N GLU A 43 17.07 5.67 -2.84
CA GLU A 43 18.48 5.99 -2.67
C GLU A 43 18.76 6.48 -1.23
N GLY A 44 19.82 5.98 -0.63
CA GLY A 44 20.17 6.25 0.78
C GLY A 44 19.27 5.59 1.84
N SER A 45 18.26 4.80 1.44
CA SER A 45 17.41 4.11 2.42
C SER A 45 18.13 2.96 3.13
N ARG A 46 17.79 2.76 4.40
CA ARG A 46 18.16 1.56 5.17
C ARG A 46 17.18 0.39 4.93
N ARG A 47 16.01 0.66 4.33
CA ARG A 47 15.03 -0.37 3.94
C ARG A 47 15.44 -0.95 2.59
N CYS A 48 16.16 -2.07 2.65
CA CYS A 48 16.64 -2.78 1.48
C CYS A 48 16.51 -4.30 1.70
N PHE A 49 16.35 -5.01 0.59
CA PHE A 49 16.55 -6.46 0.53
C PHE A 49 17.49 -6.79 -0.63
N ARG A 50 18.06 -7.98 -0.62
CA ARG A 50 18.77 -8.53 -1.76
C ARG A 50 17.78 -9.19 -2.71
N TYR A 51 17.86 -8.90 -3.99
CA TYR A 51 17.08 -9.55 -5.03
C TYR A 51 17.99 -10.34 -5.97
N SER A 52 17.49 -11.45 -6.51
CA SER A 52 18.12 -12.22 -7.57
C SER A 52 17.12 -12.41 -8.70
N THR A 53 17.43 -11.91 -9.89
CA THR A 53 16.61 -12.04 -11.10
C THR A 53 16.53 -13.49 -11.57
N ASN A 54 17.65 -14.22 -11.49
CA ASN A 54 17.75 -15.63 -11.88
C ASN A 54 16.80 -16.53 -11.07
N SER A 55 16.82 -16.38 -9.73
CA SER A 55 15.93 -17.18 -8.86
C SER A 55 14.58 -16.52 -8.56
N ARG A 56 14.41 -15.25 -8.96
CA ARG A 56 13.30 -14.35 -8.59
C ARG A 56 13.02 -14.35 -7.09
N ARG A 57 14.08 -14.28 -6.28
CA ARG A 57 13.95 -14.29 -4.82
C ARG A 57 14.42 -13.01 -4.17
N ALA A 58 13.66 -12.56 -3.19
CA ALA A 58 14.04 -11.50 -2.27
C ALA A 58 14.54 -12.09 -0.95
N HIS A 59 15.62 -11.55 -0.41
CA HIS A 59 16.29 -12.05 0.79
C HIS A 59 16.75 -10.90 1.68
N ARG A 60 16.62 -11.07 2.99
CA ARG A 60 17.17 -10.15 3.98
C ARG A 60 18.03 -10.95 4.94
N ALA A 61 19.17 -10.40 5.37
CA ALA A 61 20.06 -11.06 6.31
C ALA A 61 19.29 -11.46 7.58
N GLY A 62 19.49 -12.71 8.02
CA GLY A 62 18.76 -13.28 9.14
C GLY A 62 17.31 -13.61 8.82
N PHE A 63 16.92 -13.83 7.56
CA PHE A 63 15.60 -14.33 7.13
C PHE A 63 15.75 -15.29 5.94
N ARG A 64 14.75 -16.13 5.69
CA ARG A 64 14.73 -17.00 4.49
C ARG A 64 14.35 -16.19 3.26
N SER A 65 14.89 -16.60 2.12
CA SER A 65 14.52 -16.02 0.83
C SER A 65 13.06 -16.31 0.48
N ILE A 66 12.33 -15.31 0.01
CA ILE A 66 10.97 -15.48 -0.54
C ILE A 66 10.96 -15.38 -2.05
N TYR A 67 10.04 -16.09 -2.68
CA TYR A 67 9.80 -15.95 -4.11
C TYR A 67 8.98 -14.69 -4.39
N VAL A 68 9.43 -13.89 -5.36
CA VAL A 68 8.71 -12.71 -5.86
C VAL A 68 8.09 -13.09 -7.20
N PRO A 69 6.76 -13.18 -7.29
CA PRO A 69 6.14 -13.67 -8.50
C PRO A 69 6.11 -12.59 -9.60
N PRO A 70 6.13 -12.96 -10.89
CA PRO A 70 6.11 -12.01 -12.01
C PRO A 70 4.97 -11.00 -11.97
N GLN A 71 3.78 -11.42 -11.51
CA GLN A 71 2.62 -10.54 -11.40
C GLN A 71 2.77 -9.42 -10.36
N ALA A 72 3.77 -9.49 -9.48
CA ALA A 72 4.07 -8.43 -8.54
C ALA A 72 4.81 -7.24 -9.20
N GLU A 73 5.37 -7.44 -10.40
CA GLU A 73 6.05 -6.39 -11.15
C GLU A 73 5.02 -5.49 -11.85
N ALA A 74 5.08 -4.18 -11.61
CA ALA A 74 4.25 -3.21 -12.32
C ALA A 74 4.69 -3.04 -13.78
N LYS A 75 5.97 -3.26 -14.04
CA LYS A 75 6.57 -3.38 -15.38
C LYS A 75 7.79 -4.29 -15.27
N PRO A 76 8.25 -4.93 -16.35
CA PRO A 76 9.38 -5.85 -16.29
C PRO A 76 10.59 -5.24 -15.58
N GLY A 77 11.03 -5.86 -14.49
CA GLY A 77 12.16 -5.42 -13.67
C GLY A 77 11.87 -4.27 -12.71
N TYR A 78 10.61 -3.90 -12.48
CA TYR A 78 10.24 -2.87 -11.50
C TYR A 78 8.99 -3.26 -10.70
N ILE A 79 9.02 -3.00 -9.40
CA ILE A 79 7.87 -3.11 -8.52
C ILE A 79 7.39 -1.74 -8.09
N THR A 80 6.16 -1.70 -7.60
CA THR A 80 5.65 -0.52 -6.91
C THR A 80 6.16 -0.43 -5.48
N GLU A 81 5.94 0.75 -4.89
CA GLU A 81 6.12 1.00 -3.48
C GLU A 81 5.30 0.05 -2.59
N SER A 82 4.03 -0.19 -2.97
CA SER A 82 3.13 -1.10 -2.26
C SER A 82 3.65 -2.54 -2.26
N THR A 83 4.10 -3.03 -3.41
CA THR A 83 4.70 -4.37 -3.54
C THR A 83 5.99 -4.50 -2.74
N PHE A 84 6.84 -3.47 -2.71
CA PHE A 84 8.05 -3.52 -1.88
C PHE A 84 7.70 -3.69 -0.40
N ILE A 85 6.69 -2.96 0.11
CA ILE A 85 6.23 -3.12 1.50
C ILE A 85 5.76 -4.55 1.73
N GLU A 86 5.00 -5.11 0.80
CA GLU A 86 4.48 -6.48 0.91
C GLU A 86 5.59 -7.52 0.99
N ILE A 87 6.60 -7.41 0.11
CA ILE A 87 7.80 -8.26 0.13
C ILE A 87 8.50 -8.14 1.49
N GLU A 88 8.73 -6.91 1.97
CA GLU A 88 9.39 -6.67 3.25
C GLU A 88 8.59 -7.24 4.42
N ARG A 89 7.26 -7.04 4.44
CA ARG A 89 6.37 -7.61 5.45
C ARG A 89 6.39 -9.13 5.42
N THR A 90 6.41 -9.73 4.23
CA THR A 90 6.42 -11.18 4.06
C THR A 90 7.73 -11.79 4.55
N ILE A 91 8.87 -11.14 4.28
CA ILE A 91 10.17 -11.53 4.85
C ILE A 91 10.14 -11.41 6.38
N ASN A 92 9.70 -10.26 6.92
CA ASN A 92 9.70 -10.03 8.37
C ASN A 92 8.68 -10.89 9.13
N LYS A 93 7.60 -11.35 8.47
CA LYS A 93 6.60 -12.25 9.05
C LYS A 93 7.14 -13.67 9.26
N GLN A 94 8.26 -14.03 8.65
CA GLN A 94 8.96 -15.27 8.96
C GLN A 94 9.48 -15.18 10.40
N THR A 95 8.70 -15.68 11.36
CA THR A 95 9.09 -15.79 12.76
C THR A 95 10.39 -16.57 12.85
N GLY A 96 11.44 -15.97 13.42
CA GLY A 96 12.71 -16.65 13.64
C GLY A 96 13.52 -16.84 12.36
N GLY A 97 13.77 -15.77 11.62
CA GLY A 97 14.81 -15.82 10.62
C GLY A 97 16.15 -16.14 11.30
N ASN A 98 16.72 -17.30 10.94
CA ASN A 98 17.85 -18.00 11.57
C ASN A 98 18.67 -17.15 12.55
N ARG A 99 18.42 -17.33 13.85
CA ARG A 99 19.41 -17.05 14.89
C ARG A 99 20.46 -18.16 14.89
#